data_AF-A0A2E3A8R4-F1
#
_entry.id   AF-A0A2E3A8R4-F1
#
_cell.length_a   1.000
_cell.length_b   1.000
_cell.length_c   1.000
_cell.angle_alpha   90.00
_cell.angle_beta   90.00
_cell.angle_gamma   90.00
#
_symmetry.space_group_name_H-M   'P 1'
#
loop_
_entity.id
_entity.type
_entity.pdbx_description
1 polymer ?
#
loop_
_entity_poly.entity_id
_entity_poly.type
_entity_poly.pdbx_seq_one_letter_code
_entity_poly.pdbx_strand_id
1 'polypeptide(L)'
;MSKRNSLATIALAIGCVVVFFACGNEAAAQDVFFRRGDANEDGKMDLSDAVFVVERLFVVQEPIVCSDSADATDDGLVDVTDVIKITAYLFLGFEPPPPPFSECGLDPTEDGLSCDAFAPCNTEEPACIDETAAEALVGEIDFKDGLIICLPAGGAAVPVEGFEIAICPEEEAPAECGDTGEPGCPIEILGAIALADFEEGRIGFRVEGRVEDLPISMDAFIPTTCTLTMHSAEGEDVPFNFEIVVPLEIEENDEGRREIVGIGEAVIENPDIEVTAGGGLLCGLFGAAGGALSDMFLAPFAETVNQLVDSLRDDLIGLEICE
;
A
#
# COMPACT_ATOMS: atom_id res chain seq x y z
N MET A 1 -2.33 -54.70 -44.89
CA MET A 1 -1.44 -54.73 -46.08
C MET A 1 -1.84 -53.54 -46.96
N SER A 2 -1.22 -52.37 -46.80
CA SER A 2 0.11 -51.98 -47.31
C SER A 2 0.12 -51.67 -48.81
N LYS A 3 0.24 -50.37 -49.12
CA LYS A 3 1.26 -49.74 -49.99
C LYS A 3 1.24 -48.23 -49.64
N ARG A 4 2.08 -47.75 -48.71
CA ARG A 4 3.43 -47.16 -48.93
C ARG A 4 3.39 -46.03 -49.98
N ASN A 5 3.34 -44.77 -49.54
CA ASN A 5 4.46 -43.90 -49.18
C ASN A 5 5.19 -43.27 -50.37
N SER A 6 5.12 -41.94 -50.38
CA SER A 6 6.25 -41.01 -50.45
C SER A 6 7.03 -40.85 -51.75
N LEU A 7 6.70 -39.74 -52.44
CA LEU A 7 7.58 -38.83 -53.18
C LEU A 7 6.84 -37.47 -53.17
N ALA A 8 6.66 -36.78 -52.04
CA ALA A 8 7.65 -35.91 -51.42
C ALA A 8 8.55 -35.19 -52.45
N THR A 9 8.31 -33.88 -52.58
CA THR A 9 9.36 -32.88 -52.74
C THR A 9 10.05 -32.82 -54.10
N ILE A 10 9.71 -31.80 -54.89
CA ILE A 10 10.59 -30.93 -55.73
C ILE A 10 9.72 -30.35 -56.86
N ALA A 11 9.18 -29.14 -56.63
CA ALA A 11 9.09 -28.04 -57.59
C ALA A 11 8.26 -26.91 -56.96
N LEU A 12 8.86 -26.30 -55.94
CA LEU A 12 8.63 -24.90 -55.63
C LEU A 12 8.99 -24.07 -56.88
N ALA A 13 8.31 -22.94 -57.04
CA ALA A 13 8.55 -21.85 -58.00
C ALA A 13 7.86 -21.96 -59.37
N ILE A 14 6.71 -21.28 -59.48
CA ILE A 14 6.44 -20.13 -60.36
C ILE A 14 4.92 -19.96 -60.42
N GLY A 15 4.40 -18.85 -59.90
CA GLY A 15 2.97 -18.53 -60.04
C GLY A 15 2.32 -17.74 -58.92
N CYS A 16 3.09 -17.00 -58.11
CA CYS A 16 2.54 -15.81 -57.46
C CYS A 16 2.26 -14.80 -58.58
N VAL A 17 1.00 -14.37 -58.78
CA VAL A 17 0.55 -13.05 -59.32
C VAL A 17 -0.98 -13.07 -59.59
N VAL A 18 -1.70 -12.28 -58.75
CA VAL A 18 -3.00 -11.58 -58.93
C VAL A 18 -4.29 -12.16 -58.26
N VAL A 19 -4.49 -11.71 -57.01
CA VAL A 19 -5.71 -11.06 -56.43
C VAL A 19 -6.85 -11.91 -55.82
N PHE A 20 -7.03 -11.65 -54.52
CA PHE A 20 -8.23 -11.77 -53.67
C PHE A 20 -8.83 -13.16 -53.49
N PHE A 21 -8.45 -13.81 -52.39
CA PHE A 21 -9.44 -14.16 -51.37
C PHE A 21 -8.72 -14.19 -50.03
N ALA A 22 -9.15 -13.30 -49.14
CA ALA A 22 -8.91 -13.41 -47.72
C ALA A 22 -9.40 -14.79 -47.24
N CYS A 23 -8.49 -15.64 -46.78
CA CYS A 23 -8.71 -16.27 -45.49
C CYS A 23 -8.17 -15.22 -44.51
N GLY A 24 -9.00 -14.40 -43.86
CA GLY A 24 -10.00 -14.92 -42.94
C GLY A 24 -9.25 -15.66 -41.83
N ASN A 25 -8.38 -14.94 -41.13
CA ASN A 25 -8.02 -15.32 -39.78
C ASN A 25 -9.34 -15.19 -39.03
N GLU A 26 -9.92 -16.30 -38.58
CA GLU A 26 -10.94 -16.22 -37.53
C GLU A 26 -10.21 -15.61 -36.34
N ALA A 27 -10.37 -14.30 -36.13
CA ALA A 27 -10.01 -13.65 -34.88
C ALA A 27 -10.83 -14.38 -33.81
N ALA A 28 -10.13 -15.03 -32.88
CA ALA A 28 -10.80 -15.67 -31.77
C ALA A 28 -11.47 -14.56 -30.96
N ALA A 29 -12.77 -14.69 -30.67
CA ALA A 29 -13.40 -13.86 -29.66
C ALA A 29 -12.60 -14.02 -28.37
N GLN A 30 -12.13 -12.91 -27.82
CA GLN A 30 -11.40 -12.87 -26.57
C GLN A 30 -12.36 -13.27 -25.43
N ASP A 31 -12.00 -14.28 -24.64
CA ASP A 31 -12.82 -14.82 -23.53
C ASP A 31 -12.36 -14.29 -22.15
N VAL A 32 -11.40 -13.37 -22.11
CA VAL A 32 -10.78 -12.82 -20.89
C VAL A 32 -11.28 -11.40 -20.65
N PHE A 33 -11.77 -11.14 -19.44
CA PHE A 33 -12.16 -9.80 -19.02
C PHE A 33 -10.90 -9.01 -18.68
N PHE A 34 -10.83 -7.75 -19.09
CA PHE A 34 -9.72 -6.86 -18.78
C PHE A 34 -10.20 -5.42 -18.60
N ARG A 35 -9.29 -4.53 -18.19
CA ARG A 35 -9.47 -3.08 -18.23
C ARG A 35 -8.42 -2.44 -19.14
N ARG A 36 -8.89 -1.78 -20.19
CA ARG A 36 -8.13 -1.01 -21.15
C ARG A 36 -7.43 0.15 -20.47
N GLY A 37 -6.13 0.27 -20.64
CA GLY A 37 -5.29 1.29 -20.01
C GLY A 37 -4.61 0.87 -18.71
N ASP A 38 -5.01 -0.24 -18.08
CA ASP A 38 -4.30 -0.91 -16.96
C ASP A 38 -3.31 -1.92 -17.58
N ALA A 39 -2.24 -1.37 -18.14
CA ALA A 39 -1.28 -2.10 -18.96
C ALA A 39 -0.32 -2.95 -18.11
N ASN A 40 -0.07 -2.54 -16.86
CA ASN A 40 0.82 -3.25 -15.94
C ASN A 40 0.09 -4.29 -15.07
N GLU A 41 -1.24 -4.38 -15.17
CA GLU A 41 -2.13 -5.30 -14.44
C GLU A 41 -2.14 -5.10 -12.91
N ASP A 42 -1.92 -3.87 -12.42
CA ASP A 42 -1.92 -3.54 -10.99
C ASP A 42 -3.30 -3.17 -10.43
N GLY A 43 -4.28 -3.07 -11.33
CA GLY A 43 -5.67 -2.86 -10.98
C GLY A 43 -6.14 -1.41 -11.10
N LYS A 44 -5.27 -0.48 -11.53
CA LYS A 44 -5.57 0.94 -11.70
C LYS A 44 -5.03 1.40 -13.05
N MET A 45 -5.56 2.53 -13.53
CA MET A 45 -4.96 3.24 -14.66
C MET A 45 -4.26 4.49 -14.14
N ASP A 46 -2.93 4.51 -14.18
CA ASP A 46 -2.10 5.62 -13.76
C ASP A 46 -0.86 5.85 -14.65
N LEU A 47 0.12 6.62 -14.16
CA LEU A 47 1.32 6.94 -14.93
C LEU A 47 2.22 5.72 -15.16
N SER A 48 2.18 4.74 -14.25
CA SER A 48 3.00 3.54 -14.33
C SER A 48 2.61 2.64 -15.50
N ASP A 49 1.36 2.66 -15.95
CA ASP A 49 0.91 2.00 -17.19
C ASP A 49 1.56 2.58 -18.43
N ALA A 50 1.60 3.92 -18.53
CA ALA A 50 2.27 4.60 -19.62
C ALA A 50 3.77 4.28 -19.65
N VAL A 51 4.41 4.18 -18.47
CA VAL A 51 5.81 3.77 -18.34
C VAL A 51 5.99 2.31 -18.78
N PHE A 52 5.09 1.42 -18.36
CA PHE A 52 5.12 0.00 -18.73
C PHE A 52 5.04 -0.19 -20.25
N VAL A 53 4.11 0.49 -20.93
CA VAL A 53 4.00 0.43 -22.40
C VAL A 53 5.31 0.91 -23.05
N VAL A 54 5.88 2.03 -22.60
CA VAL A 54 7.18 2.53 -23.10
C VAL A 54 8.31 1.52 -22.87
N GLU A 55 8.35 0.89 -21.70
CA GLU A 55 9.35 -0.12 -21.36
C GLU A 55 9.25 -1.34 -22.30
N ARG A 56 8.04 -1.83 -22.56
CA ARG A 56 7.80 -2.97 -23.46
C ARG A 56 8.14 -2.65 -24.92
N LEU A 57 7.92 -1.40 -25.35
CA LEU A 57 8.23 -0.97 -26.71
C LEU A 57 9.74 -0.78 -26.97
N PHE A 58 10.49 -0.27 -25.98
CA PHE A 58 11.86 0.22 -26.22
C PHE A 58 12.96 -0.42 -25.38
N VAL A 59 12.62 -1.05 -24.25
CA VAL A 59 13.60 -1.54 -23.28
C VAL A 59 13.58 -3.06 -23.19
N VAL A 60 12.40 -3.66 -22.96
CA VAL A 60 12.21 -5.09 -22.71
C VAL A 60 11.32 -5.70 -23.78
N GLN A 61 11.89 -6.54 -24.66
CA GLN A 61 11.13 -7.26 -25.71
C GLN A 61 10.51 -8.55 -25.17
N GLU A 62 9.69 -8.42 -24.16
CA GLU A 62 8.86 -9.50 -23.64
C GLU A 62 7.40 -9.24 -24.03
N PRO A 63 6.64 -10.31 -24.33
CA PRO A 63 5.23 -10.17 -24.68
C PRO A 63 4.43 -9.61 -23.51
N ILE A 64 3.46 -8.76 -23.82
CA ILE A 64 2.45 -8.30 -22.87
C ILE A 64 1.39 -9.40 -22.76
N VAL A 65 1.10 -9.84 -21.54
CA VAL A 65 0.18 -10.96 -21.26
C VAL A 65 -1.25 -10.60 -21.69
N CYS A 66 -1.67 -9.36 -21.40
CA CYS A 66 -2.87 -8.76 -21.94
C CYS A 66 -2.53 -7.63 -22.91
N SER A 67 -2.42 -7.91 -24.21
CA SER A 67 -2.07 -6.85 -25.17
C SER A 67 -3.21 -5.84 -25.37
N ASP A 68 -4.45 -6.27 -25.18
CA ASP A 68 -5.64 -5.40 -25.26
C ASP A 68 -5.71 -4.38 -24.11
N SER A 69 -5.15 -4.70 -22.94
CA SER A 69 -5.08 -3.71 -21.85
C SER A 69 -4.06 -2.62 -22.14
N ALA A 70 -3.04 -2.90 -22.94
CA ALA A 70 -2.01 -1.95 -23.35
C ALA A 70 -2.40 -1.10 -24.58
N ASP A 71 -3.36 -1.53 -25.39
CA ASP A 71 -3.95 -0.73 -26.47
C ASP A 71 -5.04 0.20 -25.91
N ALA A 72 -4.62 1.36 -25.41
CA ALA A 72 -5.49 2.37 -24.86
C ALA A 72 -6.30 3.12 -25.93
N THR A 73 -5.89 3.06 -27.19
CA THR A 73 -6.57 3.71 -28.31
C THR A 73 -7.64 2.84 -28.97
N ASP A 74 -7.62 1.53 -28.74
CA ASP A 74 -8.52 0.53 -29.35
C ASP A 74 -8.36 0.51 -30.87
N ASP A 75 -7.12 0.60 -31.36
CA ASP A 75 -6.79 0.62 -32.79
C ASP A 75 -6.13 -0.67 -33.31
N GLY A 76 -5.94 -1.65 -32.42
CA GLY A 76 -5.36 -2.95 -32.67
C GLY A 76 -3.83 -2.94 -32.70
N LEU A 77 -3.19 -1.89 -32.18
CA LEU A 77 -1.74 -1.75 -32.10
C LEU A 77 -1.34 -1.24 -30.71
N VAL A 78 -0.35 -1.89 -30.10
CA VAL A 78 0.33 -1.33 -28.93
C VAL A 78 1.51 -0.50 -29.41
N ASP A 79 1.41 0.82 -29.32
CA ASP A 79 2.45 1.77 -29.69
C ASP A 79 2.50 3.06 -28.83
N VAL A 80 3.17 4.09 -29.31
CA VAL A 80 3.36 5.35 -28.57
C VAL A 80 2.05 6.14 -28.46
N THR A 81 1.07 5.90 -29.32
CA THR A 81 -0.24 6.56 -29.27
C THR A 81 -1.05 6.14 -28.05
N ASP A 82 -0.86 4.91 -27.55
CA ASP A 82 -1.45 4.45 -26.28
C ASP A 82 -0.90 5.24 -25.10
N VAL A 83 0.42 5.40 -25.03
CA VAL A 83 1.09 6.22 -24.01
C VAL A 83 0.53 7.65 -24.00
N ILE A 84 0.30 8.22 -25.19
CA ILE A 84 -0.29 9.55 -25.34
C ILE A 84 -1.74 9.55 -24.86
N LYS A 85 -2.54 8.53 -25.20
CA LYS A 85 -3.93 8.40 -24.78
C LYS A 85 -4.07 8.29 -23.27
N ILE A 86 -3.23 7.46 -22.64
CA ILE A 86 -3.18 7.28 -21.17
C ILE A 86 -2.87 8.61 -20.49
N THR A 87 -1.76 9.24 -20.87
CA THR A 87 -1.32 10.50 -20.23
C THR A 87 -2.24 11.68 -20.52
N ALA A 88 -2.85 11.76 -21.71
CA ALA A 88 -3.81 12.82 -22.04
C ALA A 88 -5.11 12.69 -21.24
N TYR A 89 -5.59 11.47 -21.00
CA TYR A 89 -6.71 11.25 -20.10
C TYR A 89 -6.36 11.71 -18.67
N LEU A 90 -5.24 11.21 -18.11
CA LEU A 90 -4.84 11.46 -16.73
C LEU A 90 -4.58 12.94 -16.42
N PHE A 91 -3.86 13.66 -17.31
CA PHE A 91 -3.38 15.01 -17.00
C PHE A 91 -4.11 16.13 -17.72
N LEU A 92 -4.77 15.84 -18.84
CA LEU A 92 -5.39 16.86 -19.68
C LEU A 92 -6.93 16.76 -19.69
N GLY A 93 -7.50 15.75 -19.01
CA GLY A 93 -8.94 15.55 -18.92
C GLY A 93 -9.58 15.25 -20.27
N PHE A 94 -8.84 14.57 -21.15
CA PHE A 94 -9.36 14.13 -22.44
C PHE A 94 -10.39 13.00 -22.25
N GLU A 95 -11.04 12.60 -23.35
CA GLU A 95 -11.96 11.47 -23.30
C GLU A 95 -11.24 10.21 -22.80
N PRO A 96 -11.89 9.40 -21.94
CA PRO A 96 -11.31 8.14 -21.45
C PRO A 96 -11.01 7.15 -22.59
N PRO A 97 -10.18 6.13 -22.34
CA PRO A 97 -10.07 4.98 -23.24
C PRO A 97 -11.45 4.40 -23.60
N PRO A 98 -11.63 3.87 -24.82
CA PRO A 98 -12.83 3.10 -25.18
C PRO A 98 -13.05 1.94 -24.20
N PRO A 99 -14.30 1.48 -24.01
CA PRO A 99 -14.58 0.32 -23.17
C PRO A 99 -13.84 -0.93 -23.68
N PRO A 100 -13.43 -1.85 -22.79
CA PRO A 100 -13.70 -1.89 -21.35
C PRO A 100 -12.68 -1.08 -20.54
N PHE A 101 -13.05 0.05 -19.94
CA PHE A 101 -12.11 0.99 -19.29
C PHE A 101 -12.32 1.11 -17.77
N SER A 102 -13.54 1.48 -17.36
CA SER A 102 -13.89 1.67 -15.94
C SER A 102 -14.24 0.37 -15.23
N GLU A 103 -14.74 -0.60 -15.98
CA GLU A 103 -15.18 -1.89 -15.50
C GLU A 103 -14.49 -2.97 -16.31
N CYS A 104 -14.23 -4.11 -15.66
CA CYS A 104 -13.76 -5.30 -16.33
C CYS A 104 -14.76 -5.73 -17.40
N GLY A 105 -14.28 -5.99 -18.61
CA GLY A 105 -15.12 -6.44 -19.71
C GLY A 105 -14.33 -7.11 -20.82
N LEU A 106 -15.07 -7.69 -21.77
CA LEU A 106 -14.50 -8.21 -23.01
C LEU A 106 -14.25 -7.08 -23.99
N ASP A 107 -13.31 -7.27 -24.91
CA ASP A 107 -13.12 -6.34 -26.01
C ASP A 107 -14.38 -6.30 -26.90
N PRO A 108 -15.08 -5.16 -27.01
CA PRO A 108 -16.23 -5.05 -27.89
C PRO A 108 -15.82 -4.99 -29.37
N THR A 109 -14.53 -4.79 -29.66
CA THR A 109 -13.96 -4.73 -30.99
C THR A 109 -13.16 -6.00 -31.29
N GLU A 110 -13.29 -6.52 -32.51
CA GLU A 110 -12.48 -7.63 -32.96
C GLU A 110 -11.23 -7.08 -33.66
N ASP A 111 -10.04 -7.44 -33.17
CA ASP A 111 -8.78 -7.11 -33.81
C ASP A 111 -7.76 -8.26 -33.77
N GLY A 112 -6.48 -7.93 -33.94
CA GLY A 112 -5.37 -8.91 -33.96
C GLY A 112 -4.64 -9.05 -32.63
N LEU A 113 -5.01 -8.29 -31.61
CA LEU A 113 -4.50 -8.36 -30.26
C LEU A 113 -5.27 -9.42 -29.47
N SER A 114 -4.73 -9.78 -28.31
CA SER A 114 -5.32 -10.78 -27.45
C SER A 114 -4.96 -10.51 -25.99
N CYS A 115 -5.84 -10.98 -25.12
CA CYS A 115 -5.60 -11.06 -23.70
C CYS A 115 -5.65 -12.52 -23.25
N ASP A 116 -4.49 -13.06 -22.89
CA ASP A 116 -4.37 -14.45 -22.46
C ASP A 116 -4.77 -14.61 -20.98
N ALA A 117 -4.47 -13.59 -20.17
CA ALA A 117 -4.87 -13.49 -18.77
C ALA A 117 -4.85 -12.01 -18.34
N PHE A 118 -5.70 -11.68 -17.37
CA PHE A 118 -5.69 -10.38 -16.71
C PHE A 118 -6.10 -10.60 -15.26
N ALA A 119 -5.12 -10.59 -14.35
CA ALA A 119 -5.35 -10.97 -12.95
C ALA A 119 -6.40 -10.07 -12.24
N PRO A 120 -6.40 -8.73 -12.42
CA PRO A 120 -7.33 -7.87 -11.70
C PRO A 120 -8.81 -8.16 -11.98
N CYS A 121 -9.13 -8.61 -13.20
CA CYS A 121 -10.50 -8.94 -13.61
C CYS A 121 -10.88 -10.41 -13.45
N ASN A 122 -9.93 -11.24 -12.99
CA ASN A 122 -10.15 -12.63 -12.62
C ASN A 122 -10.30 -12.81 -11.11
N THR A 123 -10.48 -11.70 -10.37
CA THR A 123 -10.88 -11.76 -8.98
C THR A 123 -12.38 -11.96 -8.94
N GLU A 124 -12.81 -13.15 -8.49
CA GLU A 124 -13.97 -13.14 -7.60
C GLU A 124 -13.51 -12.25 -6.43
N GLU A 125 -13.80 -10.94 -6.50
CA GLU A 125 -13.83 -10.13 -5.28
C GLU A 125 -14.68 -10.95 -4.31
N PRO A 126 -14.12 -11.41 -3.19
CA PRO A 126 -14.90 -12.23 -2.29
C PRO A 126 -16.09 -11.36 -1.89
N ALA A 127 -17.30 -11.85 -2.12
CA ALA A 127 -18.53 -11.08 -1.90
C ALA A 127 -18.61 -10.53 -0.47
N CYS A 128 -17.81 -11.09 0.43
CA CYS A 128 -17.61 -10.65 1.79
C CYS A 128 -16.15 -10.91 2.23
N ILE A 129 -15.70 -10.24 3.30
CA ILE A 129 -14.43 -10.45 3.97
C ILE A 129 -14.62 -11.38 5.18
N ASP A 130 -13.81 -12.44 5.29
CA ASP A 130 -13.70 -13.25 6.50
C ASP A 130 -12.42 -12.89 7.28
N GLU A 131 -12.28 -13.37 8.52
CA GLU A 131 -11.08 -13.10 9.33
C GLU A 131 -9.80 -13.58 8.64
N THR A 132 -9.85 -14.69 7.92
CA THR A 132 -8.68 -15.23 7.22
C THR A 132 -8.29 -14.35 6.02
N ALA A 133 -9.26 -13.83 5.29
CA ALA A 133 -9.09 -12.91 4.19
C ALA A 133 -8.58 -11.57 4.69
N ALA A 134 -9.11 -11.06 5.82
CA ALA A 134 -8.59 -9.87 6.47
C ALA A 134 -7.15 -10.06 6.96
N GLU A 135 -6.84 -11.16 7.64
CA GLU A 135 -5.47 -11.49 8.05
C GLU A 135 -4.53 -11.63 6.85
N ALA A 136 -4.99 -12.21 5.73
CA ALA A 136 -4.20 -12.33 4.51
C ALA A 136 -3.98 -10.99 3.79
N LEU A 137 -4.97 -10.09 3.85
CA LEU A 137 -4.92 -8.77 3.23
C LEU A 137 -4.08 -7.79 4.06
N VAL A 138 -4.19 -7.86 5.39
CA VAL A 138 -3.55 -6.90 6.30
C VAL A 138 -2.20 -7.42 6.82
N GLY A 139 -2.03 -8.73 7.02
CA GLY A 139 -0.73 -9.41 7.17
C GLY A 139 0.14 -9.00 8.37
N GLU A 140 1.29 -9.66 8.46
CA GLU A 140 2.42 -9.24 9.30
C GLU A 140 3.39 -8.44 8.42
N ILE A 141 3.60 -7.18 8.78
CA ILE A 141 4.58 -6.30 8.15
C ILE A 141 5.83 -6.36 9.02
N ASP A 142 6.74 -7.27 8.67
CA ASP A 142 8.08 -7.36 9.28
C ASP A 142 9.05 -6.44 8.53
N PHE A 143 9.48 -5.36 9.18
CA PHE A 143 10.50 -4.48 8.64
C PHE A 143 11.87 -5.07 8.98
N LYS A 144 12.37 -5.95 8.13
CA LYS A 144 13.67 -6.65 8.32
C LYS A 144 14.86 -5.74 8.64
N ASP A 145 14.81 -4.48 8.21
CA ASP A 145 15.84 -3.47 8.44
C ASP A 145 15.36 -2.33 9.36
N GLY A 146 14.18 -2.45 9.98
CA GLY A 146 13.49 -1.40 10.73
C GLY A 146 12.98 -0.28 9.81
N LEU A 147 11.76 0.20 10.03
CA LEU A 147 11.27 1.43 9.41
C LEU A 147 11.65 2.62 10.31
N ILE A 148 12.53 3.49 9.82
CA ILE A 148 12.90 4.71 10.54
C ILE A 148 11.88 5.81 10.24
N ILE A 149 11.15 6.24 11.27
CA ILE A 149 10.30 7.42 11.25
C ILE A 149 11.07 8.59 11.86
N CYS A 150 11.03 9.75 11.22
CA CYS A 150 11.77 10.92 11.67
C CYS A 150 10.87 11.93 12.36
N LEU A 151 11.10 12.13 13.66
CA LEU A 151 10.54 13.27 14.38
C LEU A 151 11.33 14.53 14.00
N PRO A 152 10.71 15.56 13.41
CA PRO A 152 11.42 16.74 12.96
C PRO A 152 12.10 17.46 14.13
N ALA A 153 13.22 18.13 13.85
CA ALA A 153 13.89 18.99 14.81
C ALA A 153 12.96 20.10 15.33
N GLY A 154 12.91 20.28 16.65
CA GLY A 154 11.95 21.17 17.33
C GLY A 154 10.51 20.63 17.36
N GLY A 155 10.34 19.32 17.08
CA GLY A 155 9.06 18.75 16.69
C GLY A 155 7.99 18.69 17.78
N ALA A 156 8.37 18.57 19.06
CA ALA A 156 7.37 18.55 20.13
C ALA A 156 7.86 19.27 21.37
N ALA A 157 6.99 20.10 21.93
CA ALA A 157 7.20 20.74 23.22
C ALA A 157 6.01 20.43 24.13
N VAL A 158 6.34 20.02 25.35
CA VAL A 158 5.37 19.46 26.28
C VAL A 158 5.31 20.34 27.52
N PRO A 159 4.14 20.93 27.81
CA PRO A 159 3.95 21.64 29.07
C PRO A 159 3.78 20.64 30.22
N VAL A 160 4.60 20.79 31.25
CA VAL A 160 4.45 20.11 32.55
C VAL A 160 4.42 21.16 33.64
N GLU A 161 3.81 20.85 34.80
CA GLU A 161 3.59 21.87 35.84
C GLU A 161 4.89 22.51 36.33
N GLY A 162 5.23 23.68 35.77
CA GLY A 162 6.37 24.50 36.16
C GLY A 162 7.56 24.52 35.18
N PHE A 163 7.54 23.76 34.08
CA PHE A 163 8.58 23.80 33.04
C PHE A 163 8.07 23.16 31.72
N GLU A 164 8.83 23.31 30.64
CA GLU A 164 8.50 22.74 29.32
C GLU A 164 9.59 21.75 28.92
N ILE A 165 9.18 20.59 28.40
CA ILE A 165 10.09 19.55 27.88
C ILE A 165 10.06 19.66 26.35
N ALA A 166 11.19 20.00 25.75
CA ALA A 166 11.37 19.89 24.31
C ALA A 166 11.85 18.47 23.97
N ILE A 167 11.11 17.78 23.12
CA ILE A 167 11.49 16.47 22.55
C ILE A 167 12.11 16.74 21.18
N CYS A 168 13.28 16.15 20.93
CA CYS A 168 14.09 16.42 19.75
C CYS A 168 14.36 17.92 19.53
N PRO A 169 14.97 18.62 20.51
CA PRO A 169 15.24 20.05 20.40
C PRO A 169 16.18 20.35 19.22
N GLU A 170 15.97 21.46 18.51
CA GLU A 170 16.70 21.80 17.28
C GLU A 170 18.24 21.78 17.43
N GLU A 171 18.75 22.19 18.60
CA GLU A 171 20.19 22.25 18.85
C GLU A 171 20.84 20.88 19.08
N GLU A 172 20.05 19.87 19.47
CA GLU A 172 20.52 18.52 19.80
C GLU A 172 20.02 17.46 18.80
N ALA A 173 19.09 17.83 17.92
CA ALA A 173 18.59 16.97 16.85
C ALA A 173 19.73 16.55 15.90
N PRO A 174 19.84 15.24 15.57
CA PRO A 174 20.73 14.79 14.51
C PRO A 174 20.53 15.57 13.22
N ALA A 175 21.63 15.88 12.52
CA ALA A 175 21.60 16.67 11.29
C ALA A 175 20.93 15.95 10.11
N GLU A 176 20.90 14.61 10.16
CA GLU A 176 20.29 13.75 9.16
C GLU A 176 19.51 12.67 9.89
N CYS A 177 18.24 12.49 9.52
CA CYS A 177 17.37 11.44 10.03
C CYS A 177 16.84 10.56 8.89
N GLY A 178 17.01 9.25 9.06
CA GLY A 178 16.57 8.25 8.09
C GLY A 178 17.05 8.55 6.66
N ASP A 179 16.25 8.16 5.67
CA ASP A 179 16.55 8.41 4.25
C ASP A 179 16.15 9.82 3.79
N THR A 180 15.42 10.57 4.63
CA THR A 180 14.98 11.93 4.29
C THR A 180 16.14 12.92 4.23
N GLY A 181 17.21 12.67 4.99
CA GLY A 181 18.36 13.57 5.11
C GLY A 181 18.03 14.91 5.79
N GLU A 182 16.84 15.05 6.38
CA GLU A 182 16.42 16.23 7.13
C GLU A 182 16.83 16.11 8.61
N PRO A 183 17.09 17.23 9.32
CA PRO A 183 17.38 17.19 10.74
C PRO A 183 16.20 16.66 11.55
N GLY A 184 16.45 15.68 12.41
CA GLY A 184 15.40 15.05 13.20
C GLY A 184 15.89 13.85 14.02
N CYS A 185 15.00 13.31 14.85
CA CYS A 185 15.30 12.20 15.73
C CYS A 185 14.64 10.91 15.21
N PRO A 186 15.42 9.83 15.05
CA PRO A 186 14.90 8.58 14.52
C PRO A 186 14.06 7.83 15.57
N ILE A 187 12.93 7.29 15.12
CA ILE A 187 12.09 6.33 15.82
C ILE A 187 12.07 5.09 14.95
N GLU A 188 12.50 3.95 15.48
CA GLU A 188 12.57 2.71 14.72
C GLU A 188 11.30 1.88 14.98
N ILE A 189 10.57 1.57 13.92
CA ILE A 189 9.45 0.63 13.95
C ILE A 189 9.95 -0.70 13.40
N LEU A 190 9.92 -1.74 14.23
CA LEU A 190 10.45 -3.06 13.88
C LEU A 190 9.41 -3.88 13.11
N GLY A 191 8.14 -3.71 13.44
CA GLY A 191 7.06 -4.40 12.76
C GLY A 191 5.70 -3.90 13.17
N ALA A 192 4.71 -4.27 12.36
CA ALA A 192 3.31 -4.13 12.72
C ALA A 192 2.57 -5.41 12.31
N ILE A 193 1.75 -5.92 13.23
CA ILE A 193 0.88 -7.06 13.00
C ILE A 193 -0.55 -6.55 13.04
N ALA A 194 -1.29 -6.70 11.95
CA ALA A 194 -2.70 -6.42 11.98
C ALA A 194 -3.51 -7.59 12.51
N LEU A 195 -4.61 -7.27 13.16
CA LEU A 195 -5.53 -8.20 13.79
C LEU A 195 -6.94 -7.77 13.38
N ALA A 196 -7.75 -8.68 12.86
CA ALA A 196 -9.16 -8.41 12.59
C ALA A 196 -10.01 -9.33 13.48
N ASP A 197 -10.94 -8.74 14.21
CA ASP A 197 -11.87 -9.44 15.09
C ASP A 197 -13.25 -8.91 14.77
N PHE A 198 -13.89 -9.51 13.77
CA PHE A 198 -15.19 -9.07 13.30
C PHE A 198 -16.31 -9.50 14.25
N GLU A 199 -16.09 -10.48 15.13
CA GLU A 199 -17.03 -10.84 16.19
C GLU A 199 -17.16 -9.71 17.22
N GLU A 200 -16.04 -9.15 17.67
CA GLU A 200 -16.01 -8.00 18.58
C GLU A 200 -16.14 -6.65 17.86
N GLY A 201 -16.13 -6.66 16.52
CA GLY A 201 -16.28 -5.47 15.70
C GLY A 201 -15.10 -4.53 15.86
N ARG A 202 -13.89 -5.03 15.64
CA ARG A 202 -12.67 -4.22 15.76
C ARG A 202 -11.57 -4.68 14.80
N ILE A 203 -10.77 -3.72 14.37
CA ILE A 203 -9.50 -3.95 13.68
C ILE A 203 -8.39 -3.41 14.57
N GLY A 204 -7.40 -4.23 14.86
CA GLY A 204 -6.24 -3.90 15.67
C GLY A 204 -4.96 -3.86 14.85
N PHE A 205 -3.99 -3.07 15.29
CA PHE A 205 -2.61 -3.09 14.81
C PHE A 205 -1.69 -3.15 16.02
N ARG A 206 -1.00 -4.28 16.22
CA ARG A 206 0.07 -4.38 17.21
C ARG A 206 1.34 -3.85 16.58
N VAL A 207 1.87 -2.76 17.12
CA VAL A 207 3.08 -2.10 16.64
C VAL A 207 4.21 -2.42 17.60
N GLU A 208 5.37 -2.80 17.06
CA GLU A 208 6.61 -3.00 17.81
C GLU A 208 7.65 -1.97 17.38
N GLY A 209 8.32 -1.34 18.34
CA GLY A 209 9.27 -0.27 18.06
C GLY A 209 10.38 -0.14 19.08
N ARG A 210 11.39 0.65 18.72
CA ARG A 210 12.57 0.94 19.50
C ARG A 210 12.89 2.42 19.39
N VAL A 211 13.12 3.05 20.54
CA VAL A 211 13.59 4.44 20.62
C VAL A 211 14.75 4.44 21.60
N GLU A 212 15.93 4.78 21.10
CA GLU A 212 17.16 4.86 21.89
C GLU A 212 17.73 6.28 21.82
N ASP A 213 18.21 6.76 22.97
CA ASP A 213 18.94 8.03 23.09
C ASP A 213 18.21 9.26 22.52
N LEU A 214 16.87 9.30 22.59
CA LEU A 214 16.06 10.42 22.11
C LEU A 214 16.38 11.69 22.91
N PRO A 215 16.98 12.75 22.31
CA PRO A 215 17.36 13.93 23.07
C PRO A 215 16.13 14.69 23.55
N ILE A 216 16.16 15.07 24.83
CA ILE A 216 15.17 15.96 25.43
C ILE A 216 15.87 17.09 26.17
N SER A 217 15.25 18.26 26.17
CA SER A 217 15.73 19.41 26.92
C SER A 217 14.61 19.97 27.78
N MET A 218 14.97 20.44 28.98
CA MET A 218 14.07 21.23 29.80
C MET A 218 14.39 22.70 29.57
N ASP A 219 13.37 23.51 29.38
CA ASP A 219 13.51 24.96 29.22
C ASP A 219 13.81 25.68 30.57
N ALA A 220 14.68 25.06 31.38
CA ALA A 220 14.93 25.38 32.77
C ALA A 220 16.36 25.90 32.99
N PHE A 221 16.75 27.02 32.35
CA PHE A 221 17.95 27.83 32.64
C PHE A 221 19.33 27.11 32.68
N ILE A 222 19.39 25.80 32.49
CA ILE A 222 20.58 24.95 32.59
C ILE A 222 20.48 23.94 31.45
N PRO A 223 21.43 23.89 30.51
CA PRO A 223 21.45 22.85 29.49
C PRO A 223 21.61 21.48 30.16
N THR A 224 20.65 20.60 29.94
CA THR A 224 20.67 19.21 30.40
C THR A 224 20.80 18.31 29.20
N THR A 225 21.84 17.48 29.15
CA THR A 225 21.98 16.41 28.15
C THR A 225 21.12 15.22 28.58
N CYS A 226 19.79 15.38 28.55
CA CYS A 226 18.88 14.30 28.86
C CYS A 226 18.60 13.50 27.60
N THR A 227 18.65 12.18 27.70
CA THR A 227 18.18 11.29 26.64
C THR A 227 17.08 10.41 27.18
N LEU A 228 16.10 10.07 26.35
CA LEU A 228 15.06 9.10 26.67
C LEU A 228 15.28 7.83 25.85
N THR A 229 15.12 6.70 26.52
CA THR A 229 15.04 5.39 25.88
C THR A 229 13.68 4.80 26.21
N MET A 230 13.01 4.26 25.20
CA MET A 230 11.71 3.60 25.36
C MET A 230 11.88 2.11 25.09
N HIS A 231 11.35 1.29 26.00
CA HIS A 231 11.51 -0.16 25.97
C HIS A 231 10.31 -0.85 26.62
N SER A 232 10.19 -2.16 26.51
CA SER A 232 9.16 -2.93 27.21
C SER A 232 9.46 -3.06 28.72
N ALA A 233 8.43 -3.35 29.53
CA ALA A 233 8.59 -3.72 30.93
C ALA A 233 9.47 -4.96 31.15
N GLU A 234 9.70 -5.79 30.13
CA GLU A 234 10.59 -6.95 30.21
C GLU A 234 12.08 -6.58 30.29
N GLY A 235 12.48 -5.40 29.81
CA GLY A 235 13.83 -4.87 29.93
C GLY A 235 14.21 -3.85 28.86
N GLU A 236 15.33 -3.14 29.08
CA GLU A 236 15.82 -2.05 28.21
C GLU A 236 16.16 -2.50 26.78
N ASP A 237 16.55 -3.76 26.59
CA ASP A 237 16.88 -4.32 25.28
C ASP A 237 15.64 -4.85 24.51
N VAL A 238 14.47 -4.90 25.16
CA VAL A 238 13.23 -5.44 24.61
C VAL A 238 12.44 -4.30 23.97
N PRO A 239 12.08 -4.39 22.66
CA PRO A 239 11.27 -3.39 21.99
C PRO A 239 9.97 -3.13 22.74
N PHE A 240 9.55 -1.87 22.75
CA PHE A 240 8.24 -1.55 23.27
C PHE A 240 7.17 -1.95 22.26
N ASN A 241 5.96 -2.18 22.74
CA ASN A 241 4.83 -2.51 21.88
C ASN A 241 3.53 -1.89 22.39
N PHE A 242 2.59 -1.66 21.48
CA PHE A 242 1.25 -1.19 21.82
C PHE A 242 0.26 -1.63 20.74
N GLU A 243 -1.02 -1.66 21.08
CA GLU A 243 -2.08 -2.04 20.16
C GLU A 243 -2.92 -0.82 19.81
N ILE A 244 -3.11 -0.57 18.53
CA ILE A 244 -4.02 0.46 18.04
C ILE A 244 -5.30 -0.24 17.60
N VAL A 245 -6.40 0.02 18.29
CA VAL A 245 -7.69 -0.62 18.07
C VAL A 245 -8.67 0.38 17.46
N VAL A 246 -9.22 0.01 16.31
CA VAL A 246 -10.24 0.76 15.57
C VAL A 246 -11.56 0.00 15.71
N PRO A 247 -12.54 0.55 16.45
CA PRO A 247 -13.85 -0.07 16.57
C PRO A 247 -14.62 0.07 15.24
N LEU A 248 -15.34 -0.98 14.88
CA LEU A 248 -16.22 -1.07 13.72
C LEU A 248 -17.67 -1.15 14.18
N GLU A 249 -18.55 -0.43 13.49
CA GLU A 249 -19.99 -0.60 13.60
C GLU A 249 -20.42 -1.60 12.52
N ILE A 250 -20.91 -2.76 12.95
CA ILE A 250 -21.35 -3.85 12.07
C ILE A 250 -22.86 -4.04 12.26
N GLU A 251 -23.61 -3.96 11.17
CA GLU A 251 -25.07 -4.18 11.15
C GLU A 251 -25.45 -5.29 10.16
N GLU A 252 -26.64 -5.85 10.32
CA GLU A 252 -27.22 -6.75 9.31
C GLU A 252 -27.96 -5.94 8.26
N ASN A 253 -27.63 -6.15 6.99
CA ASN A 253 -28.34 -5.54 5.87
C ASN A 253 -29.69 -6.22 5.58
N ASP A 254 -30.44 -5.69 4.61
CA ASP A 254 -31.77 -6.19 4.23
C ASP A 254 -31.76 -7.65 3.73
N GLU A 255 -30.60 -8.18 3.35
CA GLU A 255 -30.39 -9.55 2.91
C GLU A 255 -29.93 -10.48 4.04
N GLY A 256 -29.80 -9.95 5.27
CA GLY A 256 -29.39 -10.69 6.47
C GLY A 256 -27.88 -10.96 6.53
N ARG A 257 -27.07 -10.23 5.74
CA ARG A 257 -25.61 -10.31 5.78
C ARG A 257 -25.05 -9.19 6.66
N ARG A 258 -23.98 -9.50 7.38
CA ARG A 258 -23.28 -8.53 8.24
C ARG A 258 -22.45 -7.59 7.37
N GLU A 259 -22.48 -6.30 7.65
CA GLU A 259 -21.83 -5.27 6.85
C GLU A 259 -21.24 -4.20 7.78
N ILE A 260 -20.08 -3.66 7.40
CA ILE A 260 -19.47 -2.53 8.10
C ILE A 260 -20.22 -1.25 7.71
N VAL A 261 -20.96 -0.67 8.65
CA VAL A 261 -21.74 0.57 8.45
C VAL A 261 -21.05 1.81 9.03
N GLY A 262 -20.04 1.61 9.87
CA GLY A 262 -19.33 2.69 10.53
C GLY A 262 -17.97 2.28 11.07
N ILE A 263 -17.12 3.28 11.30
CA ILE A 263 -15.77 3.11 11.82
C ILE A 263 -15.55 4.20 12.86
N GLY A 264 -15.33 3.81 14.10
CA GLY A 264 -15.09 4.73 15.20
C GLY A 264 -13.65 5.22 15.27
N GLU A 265 -13.36 5.98 16.33
CA GLU A 265 -12.04 6.56 16.56
C GLU A 265 -11.05 5.50 17.06
N ALA A 266 -9.85 5.50 16.50
CA ALA A 266 -8.75 4.66 16.91
C ALA A 266 -8.34 5.00 18.35
N VAL A 267 -8.21 3.97 19.18
CA VAL A 267 -7.73 4.04 20.56
C VAL A 267 -6.49 3.18 20.74
N ILE A 268 -5.62 3.55 21.68
CA ILE A 268 -4.45 2.74 22.02
C ILE A 268 -4.79 1.88 23.24
N GLU A 269 -4.60 0.58 23.09
CA GLU A 269 -4.79 -0.43 24.12
C GLU A 269 -3.48 -1.15 24.43
N ASN A 270 -3.42 -1.74 25.63
CA ASN A 270 -2.31 -2.59 26.09
C ASN A 270 -0.90 -2.03 25.81
N PRO A 271 -0.58 -0.76 26.12
CA PRO A 271 0.76 -0.23 25.90
C PRO A 271 1.76 -0.89 26.87
N ASP A 272 2.74 -1.58 26.33
CA ASP A 272 3.92 -2.09 27.04
C ASP A 272 5.12 -1.19 26.70
N ILE A 273 5.13 -0.03 27.34
CA ILE A 273 6.10 1.04 27.13
C ILE A 273 6.56 1.57 28.49
N GLU A 274 7.83 1.35 28.77
CA GLU A 274 8.58 1.95 29.86
C GLU A 274 9.55 2.99 29.30
N VAL A 275 9.75 4.06 30.06
CA VAL A 275 10.60 5.18 29.67
C VAL A 275 11.72 5.34 30.69
N THR A 276 12.95 5.19 30.24
CA THR A 276 14.14 5.48 31.03
C THR A 276 14.80 6.75 30.53
N ALA A 277 15.33 7.54 31.49
CA ALA A 277 15.97 8.81 31.20
C ALA A 277 17.45 8.75 31.58
N GLY A 278 18.32 8.91 30.58
CA GLY A 278 19.75 9.06 30.73
C GLY A 278 20.14 10.53 30.94
N GLY A 279 21.21 10.77 31.71
CA GLY A 279 21.79 12.11 31.90
C GLY A 279 21.66 12.66 33.32
N GLY A 280 22.74 12.69 34.10
CA GLY A 280 22.78 13.39 35.41
C GLY A 280 21.66 13.06 36.41
N LEU A 281 21.57 13.85 37.49
CA LEU A 281 20.58 13.62 38.56
C LEU A 281 19.18 14.09 38.18
N LEU A 282 19.06 15.14 37.36
CA LEU A 282 17.78 15.74 37.00
C LEU A 282 17.00 14.84 36.03
N CYS A 283 17.65 14.22 35.03
CA CYS A 283 16.94 13.33 34.11
C CYS A 283 16.51 12.03 34.82
N GLY A 284 17.26 11.54 35.81
CA GLY A 284 16.82 10.40 36.63
C GLY A 284 15.50 10.63 37.40
N LEU A 285 15.13 11.89 37.69
CA LEU A 285 13.82 12.21 38.26
C LEU A 285 12.68 12.14 37.23
N PHE A 286 12.98 12.31 35.93
CA PHE A 286 12.02 12.15 34.84
C PHE A 286 11.68 10.70 34.56
N GLY A 287 12.67 9.80 34.61
CA GLY A 287 12.41 8.37 34.48
C GLY A 287 11.40 7.88 35.54
N ALA A 288 11.42 8.47 36.74
CA ALA A 288 10.44 8.17 37.78
C ALA A 288 9.00 8.67 37.48
N ALA A 289 8.83 9.54 36.48
CA ALA A 289 7.54 10.01 35.96
C ALA A 289 7.14 9.31 34.64
N GLY A 290 7.82 8.21 34.27
CA GLY A 290 7.74 7.55 32.96
C GLY A 290 6.33 7.28 32.43
N GLY A 291 5.37 6.92 33.28
CA GLY A 291 3.98 6.67 32.86
C GLY A 291 3.32 7.89 32.18
N ALA A 292 3.57 9.11 32.67
CA ALA A 292 3.01 10.32 32.06
C ALA A 292 3.67 10.69 30.72
N LEU A 293 4.93 10.26 30.53
CA LEU A 293 5.66 10.45 29.27
C LEU A 293 5.20 9.46 28.20
N SER A 294 4.86 8.24 28.61
CA SER A 294 4.31 7.20 27.72
C SER A 294 3.00 7.66 27.06
N ASP A 295 2.01 8.08 27.86
CA ASP A 295 0.71 8.55 27.34
C ASP A 295 0.84 9.71 26.34
N MET A 296 1.81 10.58 26.59
CA MET A 296 2.10 11.76 25.79
C MET A 296 2.82 11.43 24.49
N PHE A 297 3.69 10.42 24.49
CA PHE A 297 4.31 9.91 23.27
C PHE A 297 3.28 9.21 22.40
N LEU A 298 2.33 8.49 23.00
CA LEU A 298 1.30 7.73 22.30
C LEU A 298 0.21 8.60 21.66
N ALA A 299 -0.12 9.76 22.24
CA ALA A 299 -1.21 10.60 21.75
C ALA A 299 -1.07 11.04 20.26
N PRO A 300 0.10 11.51 19.78
CA PRO A 300 0.32 11.82 18.36
C PRO A 300 0.12 10.63 17.42
N PHE A 301 0.43 9.41 17.86
CA PHE A 301 0.23 8.20 17.05
C PHE A 301 -1.26 7.93 16.86
N ALA A 302 -2.07 8.05 17.92
CA ALA A 302 -3.51 7.90 17.81
C ALA A 302 -4.14 8.91 16.83
N GLU A 303 -3.69 10.17 16.85
CA GLU A 303 -4.18 11.20 15.93
C GLU A 303 -3.79 10.88 14.47
N THR A 304 -2.55 10.45 14.25
CA THR A 304 -2.05 10.06 12.91
C THR A 304 -2.82 8.87 12.37
N VAL A 305 -3.10 7.86 13.20
CA VAL A 305 -3.91 6.72 12.78
C VAL A 305 -5.35 7.12 12.47
N ASN A 306 -5.95 8.01 13.26
CA ASN A 306 -7.30 8.50 12.95
C ASN A 306 -7.37 9.18 11.58
N GLN A 307 -6.35 9.96 11.19
CA GLN A 307 -6.27 10.55 9.85
C GLN A 307 -6.18 9.48 8.75
N LEU A 308 -5.41 8.42 8.98
CA LEU A 308 -5.30 7.30 8.04
C LEU A 308 -6.62 6.53 7.93
N VAL A 309 -7.25 6.23 9.07
CA VAL A 309 -8.56 5.54 9.13
C VAL A 309 -9.63 6.34 8.40
N ASP A 310 -9.67 7.67 8.58
CA ASP A 310 -10.60 8.54 7.85
C ASP A 310 -10.38 8.48 6.33
N SER A 311 -9.13 8.32 5.87
CA SER A 311 -8.84 8.19 4.43
C SER A 311 -9.29 6.85 3.83
N LEU A 312 -9.34 5.80 4.65
CA LEU A 312 -9.76 4.45 4.25
C LEU A 312 -11.25 4.20 4.51
N ARG A 313 -11.95 5.13 5.17
CA ARG A 313 -13.34 4.95 5.59
C ARG A 313 -14.28 4.66 4.42
N ASP A 314 -14.10 5.35 3.31
CA ASP A 314 -14.95 5.18 2.12
C ASP A 314 -14.73 3.82 1.42
N ASP A 315 -13.56 3.21 1.61
CA ASP A 315 -13.22 1.89 1.05
C ASP A 315 -13.69 0.74 1.96
N LEU A 316 -13.82 1.00 3.26
CA LEU A 316 -14.18 0.00 4.27
C LEU A 316 -15.68 -0.07 4.55
N ILE A 317 -16.39 1.07 4.49
CA ILE A 317 -17.85 1.09 4.67
C ILE A 317 -18.50 0.39 3.47
N GLY A 318 -19.43 -0.51 3.76
CA GLY A 318 -20.13 -1.29 2.75
C GLY A 318 -19.54 -2.67 2.47
N LEU A 319 -18.38 -2.98 3.08
CA LEU A 319 -17.83 -4.33 3.02
C LEU A 319 -18.69 -5.30 3.82
N GLU A 320 -19.14 -6.36 3.15
CA GLU A 320 -19.86 -7.46 3.79
C GLU A 320 -18.88 -8.38 4.52
N ILE A 321 -19.29 -8.98 5.63
CA ILE A 321 -18.48 -9.88 6.46
C ILE A 321 -19.03 -11.29 6.33
N CYS A 322 -18.17 -12.26 6.01
CA CYS A 322 -18.57 -13.66 5.90
C CYS A 322 -18.74 -14.29 7.30
N GLU A 323 -19.60 -15.30 7.40
CA GLU A 323 -19.75 -16.15 8.61
C GLU A 323 -18.68 -17.24 8.72
#